data_AF-A0A2V6CMM1-F1
#
_entry.id   AF-A0A2V6CMM1-F1
#
_cell.length_a   1.000
_cell.length_b   1.000
_cell.length_c   1.000
_cell.angle_alpha   90.00
_cell.angle_beta   90.00
_cell.angle_gamma   90.00
#
_symmetry.space_group_name_H-M   'P 1'
#
loop_
_entity.id
_entity.type
_entity.pdbx_description
1 polymer ?
#
loop_
_entity_poly.entity_id
_entity_poly.type
_entity_poly.pdbx_seq_one_letter_code
_entity_poly.pdbx_strand_id
1 'polypeptide(L)'
;MVGLITAIIFVPLLGALAVCTWPQKNGRPIALMFNAISAACALGLWWKFDAAATDLQFVERHEWIPAINAEYLVGVDGLSLLLVLLTSLIIPFAFLARPLPGGRGFYATMLVMQSALYGTFTAQNFVLWFLFYEMSLIPAFLLIKIWGGENRDRAATKFFLYTFLGSVGMLLSFLGIYFAKGTFDFTTLASLGKHGLLTGRLAWLAFAGIFVGLAVKVPLFPFHTWLPDAYQTAPTGVSMVLTGVLSKMGVYGFVRLLIPLFPNQIKIVGPWLLVLAVCSIVFAPLAAWAQRDLKRMVAYLSSLR
;
A
#
# COMPACT_ATOMS: atom_id res chain seq x y z
N MET A 1 -18.14 17.99 6.47
CA MET A 1 -18.21 16.57 6.04
C MET A 1 -17.23 15.77 6.89
N VAL A 2 -17.50 15.74 8.19
CA VAL A 2 -16.71 14.91 9.12
C VAL A 2 -17.09 13.46 8.84
N GLY A 3 -16.11 12.57 8.70
CA GLY A 3 -16.34 11.14 8.55
C GLY A 3 -16.32 10.60 7.13
N LEU A 4 -16.05 11.41 6.09
CA LEU A 4 -16.07 10.89 4.70
C LEU A 4 -14.88 9.97 4.41
N ILE A 5 -13.71 10.26 4.97
CA ILE A 5 -12.55 9.36 4.87
C ILE A 5 -12.81 8.13 5.72
N THR A 6 -13.33 8.29 6.93
CA THR A 6 -13.72 7.14 7.75
C THR A 6 -14.73 6.26 7.01
N ALA A 7 -15.74 6.84 6.36
CA ALA A 7 -16.70 6.10 5.54
C ALA A 7 -16.02 5.34 4.39
N ILE A 8 -15.09 5.95 3.65
CA ILE A 8 -14.43 5.25 2.53
C ILE A 8 -13.62 4.04 2.99
N ILE A 9 -13.02 4.11 4.19
CA ILE A 9 -12.26 3.01 4.80
C ILE A 9 -13.19 1.89 5.27
N PHE A 10 -14.29 2.22 5.95
CA PHE A 10 -15.14 1.21 6.61
C PHE A 10 -16.23 0.62 5.70
N VAL A 11 -16.68 1.33 4.66
CA VAL A 11 -17.71 0.82 3.72
C VAL A 11 -17.31 -0.53 3.09
N PRO A 12 -16.07 -0.74 2.58
CA PRO A 12 -15.66 -2.06 2.07
C PRO A 12 -15.66 -3.15 3.15
N LEU A 13 -15.33 -2.82 4.41
CA LEU A 13 -15.37 -3.80 5.50
C LEU A 13 -16.80 -4.25 5.81
N LEU A 14 -17.76 -3.31 5.82
CA LEU A 14 -19.19 -3.64 5.91
C LEU A 14 -19.63 -4.51 4.73
N GLY A 15 -19.13 -4.21 3.52
CA GLY A 15 -19.34 -5.04 2.34
C GLY A 15 -18.78 -6.46 2.49
N ALA A 16 -17.58 -6.60 3.06
CA ALA A 16 -16.97 -7.90 3.31
C ALA A 16 -17.82 -8.74 4.28
N LEU A 17 -18.32 -8.13 5.36
CA LEU A 17 -19.25 -8.79 6.29
C LEU A 17 -20.57 -9.18 5.60
N ALA A 18 -21.15 -8.27 4.80
CA ALA A 18 -22.39 -8.53 4.06
C ALA A 18 -22.24 -9.68 3.06
N VAL A 19 -21.11 -9.76 2.35
CA VAL A 19 -20.80 -10.86 1.44
C VAL A 19 -20.69 -12.21 2.16
N CYS A 20 -20.17 -12.22 3.39
CA CYS A 20 -20.06 -13.45 4.18
C CYS A 20 -21.42 -13.99 4.63
N THR A 21 -22.34 -13.10 5.04
CA THR A 21 -23.66 -13.49 5.57
C THR A 21 -24.66 -13.81 4.47
N TRP A 22 -24.62 -13.12 3.33
CA TRP A 22 -25.61 -13.30 2.26
C TRP A 22 -25.36 -14.54 1.38
N PRO A 23 -26.40 -15.15 0.77
CA PRO A 23 -26.27 -16.19 -0.25
C PRO A 23 -25.14 -15.99 -1.26
N GLN A 24 -24.35 -17.05 -1.52
CA GLN A 24 -23.13 -17.02 -2.36
C GLN A 24 -23.37 -16.48 -3.78
N LYS A 25 -24.57 -16.74 -4.33
CA LYS A 25 -25.00 -16.22 -5.64
C LYS A 25 -24.92 -14.69 -5.73
N ASN A 26 -25.05 -13.99 -4.60
CA ASN A 26 -25.06 -12.53 -4.54
C ASN A 26 -23.71 -11.92 -4.14
N GLY A 27 -22.64 -12.71 -3.94
CA GLY A 27 -21.35 -12.18 -3.46
C GLY A 27 -20.77 -11.08 -4.36
N ARG A 28 -20.82 -11.28 -5.70
CA ARG A 28 -20.32 -10.29 -6.68
C ARG A 28 -21.15 -9.00 -6.73
N PRO A 29 -22.49 -9.03 -6.91
CA PRO A 29 -23.28 -7.80 -6.96
C PRO A 29 -23.20 -7.02 -5.64
N ILE A 30 -23.17 -7.70 -4.49
CA ILE A 30 -22.98 -7.03 -3.18
C ILE A 30 -21.62 -6.34 -3.14
N ALA A 31 -20.54 -7.03 -3.54
CA ALA A 31 -19.21 -6.42 -3.55
C ALA A 31 -19.11 -5.21 -4.50
N LEU A 32 -19.72 -5.29 -5.68
CA LEU A 32 -19.80 -4.17 -6.62
C LEU A 32 -20.61 -2.99 -6.06
N MET A 33 -21.71 -3.27 -5.36
CA MET A 33 -22.52 -2.24 -4.70
C MET A 33 -21.72 -1.48 -3.65
N PHE A 34 -21.06 -2.20 -2.73
CA PHE A 34 -20.23 -1.56 -1.70
C PHE A 34 -19.01 -0.83 -2.29
N ASN A 35 -18.41 -1.37 -3.35
CA ASN A 35 -17.37 -0.65 -4.09
C ASN A 35 -17.90 0.64 -4.74
N ALA A 36 -19.11 0.62 -5.32
CA ALA A 36 -19.72 1.81 -5.92
C ALA A 36 -20.02 2.88 -4.86
N ILE A 37 -20.44 2.49 -3.65
CA ILE A 37 -20.62 3.42 -2.52
C ILE A 37 -19.27 4.06 -2.15
N SER A 38 -18.19 3.27 -2.00
CA SER A 38 -16.85 3.81 -1.75
C SER A 38 -16.35 4.72 -2.87
N ALA A 39 -16.63 4.37 -4.14
CA ALA A 39 -16.28 5.18 -5.30
C ALA A 39 -17.04 6.52 -5.30
N ALA A 40 -18.32 6.53 -4.93
CA ALA A 40 -19.09 7.76 -4.78
C ALA A 40 -18.52 8.65 -3.66
N CYS A 41 -18.09 8.06 -2.54
CA CYS A 41 -17.37 8.80 -1.50
C CYS A 41 -16.05 9.39 -2.03
N ALA A 42 -15.27 8.61 -2.80
CA ALA A 42 -14.02 9.08 -3.41
C ALA A 42 -14.24 10.24 -4.39
N LEU A 43 -15.28 10.16 -5.22
CA LEU A 43 -15.66 11.23 -6.14
C LEU A 43 -16.17 12.47 -5.38
N GLY A 44 -16.86 12.27 -4.26
CA GLY A 44 -17.25 13.34 -3.35
C GLY A 44 -16.05 14.06 -2.72
N LEU A 45 -15.00 13.33 -2.36
CA LEU A 45 -13.72 13.91 -1.93
C LEU A 45 -13.09 14.71 -3.06
N TRP A 46 -13.04 14.17 -4.27
CA TRP A 46 -12.44 14.83 -5.43
C TRP A 46 -13.14 16.14 -5.81
N TRP A 47 -14.47 16.13 -5.87
CA TRP A 47 -15.23 17.32 -6.24
C TRP A 47 -15.04 18.47 -5.23
N LYS A 48 -14.87 18.14 -3.95
CA LYS A 48 -14.69 19.17 -2.91
C LYS A 48 -13.22 19.45 -2.58
N PHE A 49 -12.28 18.83 -3.28
CA PHE A 49 -10.86 19.02 -3.06
C PHE A 49 -10.41 20.37 -3.65
N ASP A 50 -9.80 21.20 -2.82
CA ASP A 50 -9.21 22.46 -3.28
C ASP A 50 -7.77 22.22 -3.75
N ALA A 51 -7.53 22.26 -5.06
CA ALA A 51 -6.20 22.05 -5.61
C ALA A 51 -5.21 23.21 -5.35
N ALA A 52 -5.70 24.38 -4.94
CA ALA A 52 -4.85 25.54 -4.61
C ALA A 52 -4.29 25.47 -3.18
N ALA A 53 -4.97 24.75 -2.28
CA ALA A 53 -4.51 24.58 -0.91
C ALA A 53 -3.36 23.55 -0.83
N THR A 54 -2.29 23.90 -0.11
CA THR A 54 -1.12 23.04 0.08
C THR A 54 -1.21 22.14 1.32
N ASP A 55 -2.16 22.45 2.20
CA ASP A 55 -2.39 21.71 3.44
C ASP A 55 -3.20 20.43 3.22
N LEU A 56 -3.12 19.56 4.22
CA LEU A 56 -3.93 18.35 4.30
C LEU A 56 -5.42 18.72 4.43
N GLN A 57 -6.27 18.11 3.61
CA GLN A 57 -7.72 18.35 3.59
C GLN A 57 -8.51 17.18 4.19
N PHE A 58 -9.77 17.47 4.55
CA PHE A 58 -10.70 16.51 5.15
C PHE A 58 -10.11 15.79 6.38
N VAL A 59 -9.38 16.54 7.21
CA VAL A 59 -8.66 15.99 8.36
C VAL A 59 -9.64 15.56 9.44
N GLU A 60 -9.51 14.31 9.88
CA GLU A 60 -10.20 13.77 11.05
C GLU A 60 -9.13 13.31 12.04
N ARG A 61 -9.17 13.85 13.26
CA ARG A 61 -8.20 13.59 14.31
C ARG A 61 -8.92 13.20 15.59
N HIS A 62 -8.65 12.00 16.08
CA HIS A 62 -9.16 11.50 17.35
C HIS A 62 -8.03 10.80 18.12
N GLU A 63 -7.99 10.99 19.44
CA GLU A 63 -7.11 10.19 20.30
C GLU A 63 -7.51 8.72 20.21
N TRP A 64 -6.53 7.83 20.00
CA TRP A 64 -6.80 6.40 19.89
C TRP A 64 -6.11 5.59 20.99
N ILE A 65 -4.79 5.74 21.14
CA ILE A 65 -4.02 5.08 22.20
C ILE A 65 -3.14 6.14 22.90
N PRO A 66 -3.67 6.82 23.94
CA PRO A 66 -2.96 7.90 24.63
C PRO A 66 -1.61 7.49 25.21
N ALA A 67 -1.48 6.24 25.68
CA ALA A 67 -0.26 5.71 26.29
C ALA A 67 0.97 5.75 25.36
N ILE A 68 0.76 5.73 24.04
CA ILE A 68 1.84 5.81 23.05
C ILE A 68 1.69 7.01 22.12
N ASN A 69 0.83 7.98 22.46
CA ASN A 69 0.51 9.13 21.62
C ASN A 69 0.09 8.73 20.18
N ALA A 70 -0.64 7.62 20.05
CA ALA A 70 -1.18 7.19 18.76
C ALA A 70 -2.58 7.74 18.58
N GLU A 71 -2.83 8.25 17.38
CA GLU A 71 -4.05 8.95 17.02
C GLU A 71 -4.67 8.29 15.79
N TYR A 72 -6.00 8.29 15.75
CA TYR A 72 -6.71 8.13 14.50
C TYR A 72 -6.64 9.47 13.76
N LEU A 73 -5.57 9.66 13.00
CA LEU A 73 -5.35 10.83 12.17
C LEU A 73 -5.41 10.42 10.69
N VAL A 74 -6.49 10.83 10.03
CA VAL A 74 -6.67 10.64 8.59
C VAL A 74 -6.86 11.97 7.89
N GLY A 75 -6.43 12.04 6.63
CA GLY A 75 -6.59 13.19 5.77
C GLY A 75 -6.03 12.92 4.38
N VAL A 76 -6.37 13.77 3.43
CA VAL A 76 -5.94 13.61 2.03
C VAL A 76 -5.27 14.87 1.50
N ASP A 77 -4.23 14.65 0.70
CA ASP A 77 -3.63 15.63 -0.19
C ASP A 77 -3.78 15.16 -1.65
N GLY A 78 -3.20 15.89 -2.61
CA GLY A 78 -3.32 15.54 -4.04
C GLY A 78 -2.78 14.14 -4.38
N LEU A 79 -1.68 13.72 -3.74
CA LEU A 79 -1.10 12.39 -3.95
C LEU A 79 -2.02 11.29 -3.39
N SER A 80 -2.50 11.48 -2.16
CA SER A 80 -3.39 10.54 -1.48
C SER A 80 -4.71 10.39 -2.23
N LEU A 81 -5.30 11.51 -2.66
CA LEU A 81 -6.57 11.52 -3.40
C LEU A 81 -6.45 10.76 -4.73
N LEU A 82 -5.34 10.95 -5.48
CA LEU A 82 -5.10 10.22 -6.72
C LEU A 82 -5.12 8.70 -6.49
N LEU A 83 -4.47 8.23 -5.42
CA LEU A 83 -4.38 6.80 -5.10
C LEU A 83 -5.71 6.25 -4.56
N VAL A 84 -6.47 7.05 -3.83
CA VAL A 84 -7.85 6.72 -3.42
C VAL A 84 -8.75 6.56 -4.65
N LEU A 85 -8.73 7.50 -5.60
CA LEU A 85 -9.50 7.41 -6.84
C LEU A 85 -9.08 6.20 -7.69
N LEU A 86 -7.77 5.95 -7.80
CA LEU A 86 -7.23 4.79 -8.49
C LEU A 86 -7.71 3.47 -7.86
N THR A 87 -7.75 3.41 -6.53
CA THR A 87 -8.27 2.24 -5.80
C THR A 87 -9.74 2.01 -6.12
N SER A 88 -10.55 3.06 -6.08
CA SER A 88 -11.97 3.01 -6.45
C SER A 88 -12.19 2.56 -7.90
N LEU A 89 -11.30 2.95 -8.81
CA LEU A 89 -11.37 2.61 -10.23
C LEU A 89 -10.98 1.16 -10.52
N ILE A 90 -9.90 0.64 -9.92
CA ILE A 90 -9.35 -0.69 -10.28
C ILE A 90 -10.16 -1.85 -9.71
N ILE A 91 -10.68 -1.72 -8.49
CA ILE A 91 -11.41 -2.80 -7.81
C ILE A 91 -12.65 -3.30 -8.59
N PRO A 92 -13.52 -2.47 -9.18
CA PRO A 92 -14.64 -2.99 -9.96
C PRO A 92 -14.14 -3.78 -11.17
N PHE A 93 -13.11 -3.33 -11.89
CA PHE A 93 -12.52 -4.11 -12.99
C PHE A 93 -11.97 -5.45 -12.52
N ALA A 94 -11.36 -5.50 -11.34
CA ALA A 94 -10.90 -6.76 -10.73
C ALA A 94 -12.06 -7.74 -10.47
N PHE A 95 -13.25 -7.25 -10.12
CA PHE A 95 -14.46 -8.07 -9.99
C PHE A 95 -15.10 -8.46 -11.32
N LEU A 96 -14.76 -7.79 -12.42
CA LEU A 96 -15.23 -8.12 -13.76
C LEU A 96 -14.27 -9.03 -14.54
N ALA A 97 -13.00 -9.07 -14.16
CA ALA A 97 -11.95 -9.84 -14.82
C ALA A 97 -12.24 -11.35 -14.85
N ARG A 98 -11.89 -12.03 -15.95
CA ARG A 98 -12.09 -13.49 -16.14
C ARG A 98 -10.73 -14.22 -16.21
N PRO A 99 -10.67 -15.50 -15.79
CA PRO A 99 -11.70 -16.25 -15.07
C PRO A 99 -11.87 -15.73 -13.63
N LEU A 100 -13.12 -15.75 -13.13
CA LEU A 100 -13.44 -15.37 -11.75
C LEU A 100 -13.23 -16.58 -10.84
N PRO A 101 -12.37 -16.51 -9.82
CA PRO A 101 -12.18 -17.62 -8.89
C PRO A 101 -13.46 -17.99 -8.12
N GLY A 102 -14.35 -17.00 -7.91
CA GLY A 102 -15.66 -17.18 -7.29
C GLY A 102 -15.60 -17.44 -5.78
N GLY A 103 -16.78 -17.54 -5.16
CA GLY A 103 -16.93 -17.78 -3.72
C GLY A 103 -16.98 -16.52 -2.86
N ARG A 104 -17.67 -16.61 -1.71
CA ARG A 104 -17.85 -15.48 -0.78
C ARG A 104 -16.51 -14.98 -0.24
N GLY A 105 -15.60 -15.90 0.10
CA GLY A 105 -14.28 -15.60 0.62
C GLY A 105 -13.44 -14.73 -0.31
N PHE A 106 -13.52 -14.92 -1.64
CA PHE A 106 -12.78 -14.12 -2.61
C PHE A 106 -13.22 -12.66 -2.58
N TYR A 107 -14.53 -12.42 -2.70
CA TYR A 107 -15.09 -11.07 -2.71
C TYR A 107 -14.89 -10.36 -1.37
N ALA A 108 -15.10 -11.06 -0.25
CA ALA A 108 -14.86 -10.50 1.08
C ALA A 108 -13.39 -10.12 1.27
N THR A 109 -12.45 -10.99 0.88
CA THR A 109 -11.00 -10.72 1.00
C THR A 109 -10.57 -9.55 0.12
N MET A 110 -11.11 -9.44 -1.10
CA MET A 110 -10.88 -8.29 -1.98
C MET A 110 -11.42 -6.97 -1.42
N LEU A 111 -12.57 -6.99 -0.73
CA LEU A 111 -13.11 -5.79 -0.07
C LEU A 111 -12.29 -5.40 1.18
N VAL A 112 -11.80 -6.38 1.95
CA VAL A 112 -10.85 -6.12 3.04
C VAL A 112 -9.56 -5.50 2.50
N MET A 113 -9.05 -6.01 1.38
CA MET A 113 -7.93 -5.39 0.66
C MET A 113 -8.24 -3.94 0.27
N GLN A 114 -9.41 -3.67 -0.31
CA GLN A 114 -9.82 -2.32 -0.70
C GLN A 114 -9.83 -1.36 0.50
N SER A 115 -10.36 -1.78 1.65
CA SER A 115 -10.34 -0.99 2.89
C SER A 115 -8.92 -0.67 3.34
N ALA A 116 -8.04 -1.68 3.38
CA ALA A 116 -6.65 -1.51 3.78
C ALA A 116 -5.89 -0.54 2.86
N LEU A 117 -6.15 -0.58 1.55
CA LEU A 117 -5.57 0.34 0.59
C LEU A 117 -6.04 1.78 0.85
N TYR A 118 -7.34 2.02 1.05
CA TYR A 118 -7.84 3.35 1.41
C TYR A 118 -7.21 3.86 2.71
N GLY A 119 -7.17 3.02 3.75
CA GLY A 119 -6.56 3.40 5.02
C GLY A 119 -5.08 3.77 4.87
N THR A 120 -4.32 3.03 4.06
CA THR A 120 -2.89 3.31 3.87
C THR A 120 -2.63 4.64 3.15
N PHE A 121 -3.49 5.02 2.20
CA PHE A 121 -3.31 6.29 1.48
C PHE A 121 -3.86 7.50 2.24
N THR A 122 -4.67 7.29 3.27
CA THR A 122 -5.32 8.39 4.01
C THR A 122 -4.79 8.56 5.43
N ALA A 123 -4.14 7.57 6.01
CA ALA A 123 -3.54 7.65 7.33
C ALA A 123 -2.33 8.61 7.36
N GLN A 124 -2.29 9.48 8.37
CA GLN A 124 -1.23 10.49 8.57
C GLN A 124 -0.46 10.30 9.89
N ASN A 125 -0.74 9.23 10.61
CA ASN A 125 -0.01 8.77 11.78
C ASN A 125 0.62 7.41 11.46
N PHE A 126 1.88 7.20 11.85
CA PHE A 126 2.61 5.98 11.53
C PHE A 126 1.93 4.71 12.03
N VAL A 127 1.41 4.68 13.26
CA VAL A 127 0.82 3.46 13.82
C VAL A 127 -0.41 3.04 13.01
N LEU A 128 -1.28 4.00 12.70
CA LEU A 128 -2.46 3.78 11.86
C LEU A 128 -2.07 3.37 10.43
N TRP A 129 -1.09 4.07 9.85
CA TRP A 129 -0.59 3.78 8.51
C TRP A 129 0.02 2.38 8.42
N PHE A 130 0.84 2.00 9.41
CA PHE A 130 1.47 0.68 9.48
C PHE A 130 0.43 -0.43 9.66
N LEU A 131 -0.61 -0.19 10.46
CA LEU A 131 -1.73 -1.11 10.60
C LEU A 131 -2.41 -1.37 9.26
N PHE A 132 -2.76 -0.33 8.50
CA PHE A 132 -3.37 -0.52 7.18
C PHE A 132 -2.40 -1.13 6.16
N TYR A 133 -1.13 -0.74 6.22
CA TYR A 133 -0.07 -1.29 5.37
C TYR A 133 0.07 -2.80 5.56
N GLU A 134 0.11 -3.28 6.81
CA GLU A 134 0.15 -4.71 7.14
C GLU A 134 -1.19 -5.41 6.94
N MET A 135 -2.30 -4.71 7.22
CA MET A 135 -3.64 -5.21 6.92
C MET A 135 -3.81 -5.48 5.43
N SER A 136 -3.14 -4.76 4.54
CA SER A 136 -3.16 -5.04 3.09
C SER A 136 -2.39 -6.32 2.73
N LEU A 137 -1.41 -6.72 3.54
CA LEU A 137 -0.57 -7.87 3.27
C LEU A 137 -1.33 -9.19 3.41
N ILE A 138 -2.17 -9.31 4.44
CA ILE A 138 -2.91 -10.54 4.75
C ILE A 138 -3.89 -10.91 3.61
N PRO A 139 -4.77 -10.01 3.12
CA PRO A 139 -5.62 -10.27 1.98
C PRO A 139 -4.84 -10.60 0.70
N ALA A 140 -3.74 -9.91 0.40
CA ALA A 140 -2.93 -10.23 -0.79
C ALA A 140 -2.40 -11.66 -0.73
N PHE A 141 -1.84 -12.02 0.42
CA PHE A 141 -1.34 -13.36 0.68
C PHE A 141 -2.43 -14.42 0.49
N LEU A 142 -3.60 -14.23 1.11
CA LEU A 142 -4.73 -15.18 1.01
C LEU A 142 -5.27 -15.26 -0.42
N LEU A 143 -5.36 -14.13 -1.13
CA LEU A 143 -5.83 -14.07 -2.51
C LEU A 143 -4.93 -14.89 -3.46
N ILE A 144 -3.62 -14.82 -3.27
CA ILE A 144 -2.65 -15.62 -4.02
C ILE A 144 -2.72 -17.08 -3.56
N LYS A 145 -2.68 -17.36 -2.25
CA LYS A 145 -2.57 -18.72 -1.71
C LYS A 145 -3.80 -19.59 -2.01
N ILE A 146 -5.01 -19.04 -1.83
CA ILE A 146 -6.25 -19.82 -1.93
C ILE A 146 -6.73 -19.91 -3.39
N TRP A 147 -6.61 -18.83 -4.15
CA TRP A 147 -7.18 -18.73 -5.51
C TRP A 147 -6.15 -18.63 -6.63
N GLY A 148 -4.84 -18.55 -6.32
CA GLY A 148 -3.78 -18.55 -7.32
C GLY A 148 -3.67 -19.86 -8.09
N GLY A 149 -2.90 -19.81 -9.18
CA GLY A 149 -2.62 -20.93 -10.07
C GLY A 149 -1.53 -21.87 -9.56
N GLU A 150 -0.77 -22.45 -10.49
CA GLU A 150 0.33 -23.37 -10.17
C GLU A 150 1.39 -22.69 -9.28
N ASN A 151 1.96 -23.42 -8.32
CA ASN A 151 2.98 -22.93 -7.37
C ASN A 151 2.52 -21.80 -6.42
N ARG A 152 1.20 -21.59 -6.26
CA ARG A 152 0.63 -20.54 -5.40
C ARG A 152 1.14 -20.53 -3.97
N ASP A 153 1.38 -21.69 -3.35
CA ASP A 153 1.87 -21.76 -1.97
C ASP A 153 3.27 -21.17 -1.85
N ARG A 154 4.17 -21.53 -2.77
CA ARG A 154 5.53 -21.00 -2.83
C ARG A 154 5.52 -19.49 -3.14
N ALA A 155 4.74 -19.07 -4.13
CA ALA A 155 4.64 -17.67 -4.54
C ALA A 155 4.07 -16.79 -3.41
N ALA A 156 2.97 -17.20 -2.79
CA ALA A 156 2.34 -16.48 -1.69
C ALA A 156 3.27 -16.40 -0.47
N THR A 157 3.92 -17.51 -0.10
CA THR A 157 4.85 -17.54 1.04
C THR A 157 6.07 -16.67 0.79
N LYS A 158 6.66 -16.71 -0.41
CA LYS A 158 7.78 -15.85 -0.79
C LYS A 158 7.38 -14.37 -0.75
N PHE A 159 6.23 -14.01 -1.34
CA PHE A 159 5.67 -12.66 -1.26
C PHE A 159 5.54 -12.19 0.20
N PHE A 160 4.86 -12.98 1.03
CA PHE A 160 4.62 -12.65 2.42
C PHE A 160 5.92 -12.46 3.20
N LEU A 161 6.84 -13.42 3.12
CA LEU A 161 8.11 -13.36 3.84
C LEU A 161 8.96 -12.15 3.44
N TYR A 162 9.07 -11.86 2.15
CA TYR A 162 9.84 -10.70 1.68
C TYR A 162 9.26 -9.41 2.27
N THR A 163 7.96 -9.19 2.09
CA THR A 163 7.35 -7.92 2.50
C THR A 163 7.22 -7.79 4.02
N PHE A 164 6.98 -8.89 4.73
CA PHE A 164 6.86 -8.90 6.18
C PHE A 164 8.21 -8.67 6.86
N LEU A 165 9.28 -9.31 6.39
CA LEU A 165 10.62 -9.06 6.94
C LEU A 165 11.07 -7.62 6.69
N GLY A 166 10.74 -7.07 5.52
CA GLY A 166 10.97 -5.66 5.23
C GLY A 166 10.21 -4.74 6.19
N SER A 167 8.93 -5.03 6.47
CA SER A 167 8.12 -4.20 7.35
C SER A 167 8.50 -4.27 8.82
N VAL A 168 9.05 -5.39 9.29
CA VAL A 168 9.66 -5.48 10.63
C VAL A 168 10.81 -4.48 10.80
N GLY A 169 11.70 -4.36 9.82
CA GLY A 169 12.78 -3.37 9.85
C GLY A 169 12.26 -1.94 9.90
N MET A 170 11.22 -1.64 9.11
CA MET A 170 10.55 -0.35 9.13
C MET A 170 9.87 -0.05 10.48
N LEU A 171 9.21 -1.04 11.09
CA LEU A 171 8.59 -0.90 12.41
C LEU A 171 9.62 -0.57 13.49
N LEU A 172 10.74 -1.28 13.52
CA LEU A 172 11.82 -1.02 14.48
C LEU A 172 12.41 0.39 14.31
N SER A 173 12.56 0.86 13.08
CA SER A 173 13.01 2.22 12.80
C SER A 173 12.06 3.29 13.37
N PHE A 174 10.75 3.11 13.17
CA PHE A 174 9.76 4.06 13.70
C PHE A 174 9.61 4.00 15.21
N LEU A 175 9.79 2.83 15.84
CA LEU A 175 9.90 2.73 17.30
C LEU A 175 11.12 3.52 17.80
N GLY A 176 12.27 3.40 17.13
CA GLY A 176 13.46 4.20 17.45
C GLY A 176 13.23 5.71 17.31
N ILE A 177 12.52 6.14 16.27
CA ILE A 177 12.11 7.55 16.08
C ILE A 177 11.16 7.98 17.21
N TYR A 178 10.20 7.13 17.57
CA TYR A 178 9.23 7.42 18.62
C TYR A 178 9.90 7.62 19.97
N PHE A 179 10.82 6.75 20.37
CA PHE A 179 11.55 6.94 21.64
C PHE A 179 12.40 8.21 21.65
N ALA A 180 12.81 8.72 20.49
CA ALA A 180 13.58 9.95 20.39
C ALA A 180 12.70 11.22 20.31
N LYS A 181 11.49 11.15 19.75
CA LYS A 181 10.64 12.31 19.40
C LYS A 181 9.27 12.36 20.07
N GLY A 182 8.77 11.24 20.60
CA GLY A 182 7.48 11.15 21.29
C GLY A 182 6.25 11.29 20.40
N THR A 183 6.39 11.18 19.08
CA THR A 183 5.28 11.35 18.13
C THR A 183 5.38 10.42 16.93
N PHE A 184 4.22 10.06 16.39
CA PHE A 184 4.04 9.29 15.15
C PHE A 184 3.40 10.10 14.01
N ASP A 185 3.08 11.38 14.25
CA ASP A 185 2.45 12.28 13.29
C ASP A 185 3.43 12.62 12.15
N PHE A 186 3.04 12.33 10.90
CA PHE A 186 3.90 12.55 9.74
C PHE A 186 4.23 14.02 9.49
N THR A 187 3.30 14.94 9.73
CA THR A 187 3.52 16.38 9.52
C THR A 187 4.55 16.90 10.53
N THR A 188 4.46 16.45 11.78
CA THR A 188 5.41 16.81 12.84
C THR A 188 6.78 16.20 12.57
N LEU A 189 6.83 14.91 12.23
CA LEU A 189 8.09 14.21 11.90
C LEU A 189 8.77 14.80 10.65
N ALA A 190 8.01 15.19 9.62
CA ALA A 190 8.54 15.85 8.43
C ALA A 190 9.11 17.24 8.75
N SER A 191 8.45 18.01 9.62
CA SER A 191 8.97 19.30 10.11
C SER A 191 10.32 19.12 10.83
N LEU A 192 10.41 18.15 11.74
CA LEU A 192 11.64 17.81 12.44
C LEU A 192 12.72 17.27 11.49
N GLY A 193 12.33 16.54 10.44
CA GLY A 193 13.21 16.01 9.40
C GLY A 193 14.03 17.08 8.67
N LYS A 194 13.46 18.28 8.47
CA LYS A 194 14.17 19.42 7.85
C LYS A 194 15.42 19.85 8.62
N HIS A 195 15.42 19.67 9.94
CA HIS A 195 16.52 20.01 10.83
C HIS A 195 17.39 18.82 11.23
N GLY A 196 17.14 17.64 10.64
CA GLY A 196 17.75 16.38 11.04
C GLY A 196 16.91 15.69 12.11
N LEU A 197 16.07 14.74 11.67
CA LEU A 197 15.19 13.99 12.57
C LEU A 197 15.99 13.27 13.67
N LEU A 198 17.08 12.60 13.30
CA LEU A 198 17.96 11.87 14.21
C LEU A 198 19.42 12.22 13.90
N THR A 199 20.32 11.90 14.83
CA THR A 199 21.76 12.15 14.67
C THR A 199 22.57 10.85 14.67
N GLY A 200 23.75 10.91 14.07
CA GLY A 200 24.74 9.82 14.10
C GLY A 200 24.24 8.48 13.53
N ARG A 201 24.62 7.38 14.19
CA ARG A 201 24.31 6.01 13.76
C ARG A 201 22.81 5.70 13.79
N LEU A 202 22.08 6.29 14.75
CA LEU A 202 20.64 6.04 14.90
C LEU A 202 19.86 6.54 13.67
N ALA A 203 20.27 7.69 13.11
CA ALA A 203 19.68 8.21 11.87
C ALA A 203 19.86 7.25 10.68
N TRP A 204 21.06 6.68 10.53
CA TRP A 204 21.36 5.74 9.45
C TRP A 204 20.65 4.39 9.63
N LEU A 205 20.54 3.88 10.86
CA LEU A 205 19.78 2.67 11.15
C LEU A 205 18.29 2.86 10.87
N ALA A 206 17.72 3.98 11.34
CA ALA A 206 16.33 4.31 11.10
C ALA A 206 16.04 4.45 9.59
N PHE A 207 16.89 5.21 8.88
CA PHE A 207 16.83 5.36 7.43
C PHE A 207 16.92 4.00 6.72
N ALA A 208 17.89 3.16 7.06
CA ALA A 208 18.09 1.86 6.43
C ALA A 208 16.88 0.93 6.63
N GLY A 209 16.32 0.85 7.84
CA GLY A 209 15.15 0.01 8.09
C GLY A 209 13.90 0.46 7.33
N ILE A 210 13.63 1.77 7.26
CA ILE A 210 12.51 2.30 6.47
C ILE A 210 12.79 2.12 4.97
N PHE A 211 14.00 2.42 4.53
CA PHE A 211 14.42 2.25 3.13
C PHE A 211 14.25 0.80 2.67
N VAL A 212 14.77 -0.18 3.42
CA VAL A 212 14.66 -1.60 3.05
C VAL A 212 13.20 -2.04 3.05
N GLY A 213 12.42 -1.68 4.06
CA GLY A 213 11.00 -2.03 4.12
C GLY A 213 10.22 -1.52 2.90
N LEU A 214 10.46 -0.28 2.51
CA LEU A 214 9.85 0.31 1.33
C LEU A 214 10.44 -0.24 0.02
N ALA A 215 11.75 -0.45 -0.07
CA ALA A 215 12.45 -0.94 -1.25
C ALA A 215 11.98 -2.35 -1.66
N VAL A 216 11.70 -3.21 -0.67
CA VAL A 216 11.12 -4.52 -0.92
C VAL A 216 9.70 -4.41 -1.50
N LYS A 217 8.91 -3.43 -1.02
CA LYS A 217 7.53 -3.19 -1.49
C LYS A 217 7.45 -2.45 -2.84
N VAL A 218 8.45 -1.63 -3.18
CA VAL A 218 8.65 -0.95 -4.48
C VAL A 218 9.32 -1.84 -5.55
N PRO A 219 9.41 -3.14 -5.29
CA PRO A 219 10.44 -4.04 -5.83
C PRO A 219 11.68 -3.37 -6.47
N LEU A 220 12.50 -2.63 -5.71
CA LEU A 220 13.79 -2.15 -6.22
C LEU A 220 14.78 -3.32 -6.42
N PHE A 221 15.70 -3.23 -7.36
CA PHE A 221 16.85 -4.15 -7.42
C PHE A 221 17.65 -4.10 -6.11
N PRO A 222 18.06 -5.25 -5.51
CA PRO A 222 17.84 -6.66 -5.91
C PRO A 222 16.60 -7.33 -5.26
N PHE A 223 15.74 -6.58 -4.59
CA PHE A 223 14.59 -7.08 -3.81
C PHE A 223 13.35 -7.47 -4.64
N HIS A 224 13.38 -7.30 -5.97
CA HIS A 224 12.22 -7.48 -6.85
C HIS A 224 11.78 -8.93 -7.09
N THR A 225 12.58 -9.93 -6.69
CA THR A 225 12.42 -11.33 -7.14
C THR A 225 11.13 -12.02 -6.68
N TRP A 226 10.43 -11.50 -5.68
CA TRP A 226 9.11 -12.02 -5.26
C TRP A 226 7.97 -11.59 -6.21
N LEU A 227 8.14 -10.46 -6.90
CA LEU A 227 7.10 -9.82 -7.71
C LEU A 227 6.65 -10.68 -8.89
N PRO A 228 7.56 -11.23 -9.73
CA PRO A 228 7.15 -12.03 -10.88
C PRO A 228 6.37 -13.27 -10.47
N ASP A 229 6.82 -13.98 -9.43
CA ASP A 229 6.18 -15.20 -8.94
C ASP A 229 4.78 -14.89 -8.41
N ALA A 230 4.63 -13.80 -7.63
CA ALA A 230 3.33 -13.39 -7.08
C ALA A 230 2.34 -13.00 -8.18
N TYR A 231 2.76 -12.20 -9.16
CA TYR A 231 1.87 -11.65 -10.19
C TYR A 231 1.48 -12.66 -11.25
N GLN A 232 2.40 -13.56 -11.62
CA GLN A 232 2.12 -14.64 -12.56
C GLN A 232 1.07 -15.60 -11.97
N THR A 233 1.21 -15.92 -10.68
CA THR A 233 0.38 -16.92 -10.01
C THR A 233 -0.98 -16.38 -9.57
N ALA A 234 -1.07 -15.09 -9.27
CA ALA A 234 -2.31 -14.47 -8.85
C ALA A 234 -3.42 -14.55 -9.94
N PRO A 235 -4.70 -14.67 -9.53
CA PRO A 235 -5.82 -14.51 -10.44
C PRO A 235 -5.78 -13.16 -11.16
N THR A 236 -6.28 -13.10 -12.40
CA THR A 236 -6.22 -11.88 -13.23
C THR A 236 -6.70 -10.62 -12.49
N GLY A 237 -7.86 -10.68 -11.82
CA GLY A 237 -8.38 -9.55 -11.05
C GLY A 237 -7.51 -9.18 -9.84
N VAL A 238 -6.89 -10.17 -9.18
CA VAL A 238 -5.95 -9.93 -8.08
C VAL A 238 -4.69 -9.27 -8.60
N SER A 239 -4.10 -9.76 -9.70
CA SER A 239 -2.92 -9.16 -10.33
C SER A 239 -3.19 -7.70 -10.74
N MET A 240 -4.40 -7.36 -11.18
CA MET A 240 -4.78 -5.96 -11.46
C MET A 240 -4.68 -5.08 -10.22
N VAL A 241 -5.15 -5.53 -9.06
CA VAL A 241 -5.05 -4.76 -7.81
C VAL A 241 -3.61 -4.70 -7.30
N LEU A 242 -2.89 -5.82 -7.36
CA LEU A 242 -1.49 -5.88 -6.91
C LEU A 242 -0.60 -4.94 -7.74
N THR A 243 -0.68 -5.03 -9.07
CA THR A 243 0.08 -4.18 -10.01
C THR A 243 -0.44 -2.76 -10.04
N GLY A 244 -1.74 -2.57 -9.88
CA GLY A 244 -2.46 -1.32 -10.08
C GLY A 244 -2.37 -0.39 -8.89
N VAL A 245 -2.49 -0.92 -7.68
CA VAL A 245 -2.60 -0.13 -6.45
C VAL A 245 -1.59 -0.55 -5.40
N LEU A 246 -1.49 -1.85 -5.07
CA LEU A 246 -0.64 -2.31 -3.96
C LEU A 246 0.82 -1.91 -4.17
N SER A 247 1.34 -1.97 -5.39
CA SER A 247 2.70 -1.53 -5.71
C SER A 247 2.91 -0.01 -5.50
N LYS A 248 1.85 0.81 -5.64
CA LYS A 248 1.92 2.27 -5.47
C LYS A 248 2.04 2.63 -3.99
N MET A 249 1.60 1.75 -3.11
CA MET A 249 1.75 1.90 -1.66
C MET A 249 3.21 2.01 -1.22
N GLY A 250 4.13 1.27 -1.86
CA GLY A 250 5.56 1.39 -1.61
C GLY A 250 6.11 2.77 -2.00
N VAL A 251 5.77 3.23 -3.21
CA VAL A 251 6.20 4.54 -3.73
C VAL A 251 5.61 5.68 -2.89
N TYR A 252 4.34 5.55 -2.51
CA TYR A 252 3.69 6.45 -1.57
C TYR A 252 4.48 6.55 -0.26
N GLY A 253 4.89 5.42 0.32
CA GLY A 253 5.73 5.41 1.52
C GLY A 253 7.09 6.09 1.31
N PHE A 254 7.73 5.92 0.14
CA PHE A 254 8.98 6.64 -0.17
C PHE A 254 8.77 8.15 -0.17
N VAL A 255 7.75 8.63 -0.88
CA VAL A 255 7.48 10.05 -1.05
C VAL A 255 6.95 10.70 0.23
N ARG A 256 6.08 10.00 0.97
CA ARG A 256 5.43 10.51 2.19
C ARG A 256 6.29 10.39 3.43
N LEU A 257 7.09 9.32 3.54
CA LEU A 257 7.83 8.99 4.75
C LEU A 257 9.33 9.18 4.56
N LEU A 258 9.94 8.48 3.61
CA LEU A 258 11.40 8.45 3.54
C LEU A 258 11.99 9.82 3.16
N ILE A 259 11.45 10.48 2.12
CA ILE A 259 11.90 11.81 1.65
C ILE A 259 11.79 12.88 2.74
N PRO A 260 10.63 13.07 3.40
CA PRO A 260 10.47 14.16 4.35
C PRO A 260 11.18 13.91 5.70
N LEU A 261 11.29 12.65 6.14
CA LEU A 261 11.93 12.33 7.43
C LEU A 261 13.46 12.35 7.34
N PHE A 262 14.04 11.97 6.19
CA PHE A 262 15.49 11.82 6.02
C PHE A 262 16.05 12.54 4.77
N PRO A 263 15.80 13.86 4.62
CA PRO A 263 16.24 14.59 3.43
C PRO A 263 17.76 14.61 3.26
N ASN A 264 18.52 14.64 4.36
CA ASN A 264 19.98 14.64 4.33
C ASN A 264 20.54 13.30 3.86
N GLN A 265 20.02 12.19 4.40
CA GLN A 265 20.44 10.84 4.01
C GLN A 265 20.09 10.57 2.55
N ILE A 266 18.93 11.03 2.07
CA ILE A 266 18.55 10.89 0.66
C ILE A 266 19.45 11.69 -0.26
N LYS A 267 19.88 12.89 0.12
CA LYS A 267 20.86 13.65 -0.70
C LYS A 267 22.19 12.89 -0.85
N ILE A 268 22.65 12.22 0.21
CA ILE A 268 23.90 11.44 0.20
C ILE A 268 23.73 10.14 -0.59
N VAL A 269 22.63 9.41 -0.39
CA VAL A 269 22.39 8.10 -1.04
C VAL A 269 21.79 8.26 -2.45
N GLY A 270 21.31 9.44 -2.81
CA GLY A 270 20.63 9.75 -4.08
C GLY A 270 21.33 9.21 -5.33
N PRO A 271 22.64 9.43 -5.53
CA PRO A 271 23.37 8.84 -6.66
C PRO A 271 23.29 7.32 -6.70
N TRP A 272 23.35 6.65 -5.55
CA TRP A 272 23.22 5.19 -5.46
C TRP A 272 21.79 4.73 -5.72
N LEU A 273 20.78 5.47 -5.26
CA LEU A 273 19.37 5.20 -5.60
C LEU A 273 19.14 5.31 -7.10
N LEU A 274 19.75 6.28 -7.78
CA LEU A 274 19.70 6.41 -9.23
C LEU A 274 20.33 5.20 -9.91
N VAL A 275 21.48 4.71 -9.44
CA VAL A 275 22.08 3.47 -9.97
C VAL A 275 21.13 2.28 -9.79
N LEU A 276 20.52 2.11 -8.62
CA LEU A 276 19.55 1.03 -8.39
C LEU A 276 18.30 1.18 -9.28
N ALA A 277 17.84 2.40 -9.52
CA ALA A 277 16.72 2.68 -10.43
C ALA A 277 17.10 2.32 -11.87
N VAL A 278 18.28 2.74 -12.35
CA VAL A 278 18.78 2.38 -13.68
C VAL A 278 18.94 0.86 -13.81
N CYS A 279 19.51 0.18 -12.81
CA CYS A 279 19.58 -1.28 -12.79
C CYS A 279 18.18 -1.90 -12.87
N SER A 280 17.19 -1.38 -12.14
CA SER A 280 15.82 -1.88 -12.19
C SER A 280 15.20 -1.68 -13.59
N ILE A 281 15.47 -0.54 -14.23
CA ILE A 281 15.02 -0.22 -15.59
C ILE A 281 15.68 -1.09 -16.66
N VAL A 282 16.95 -1.48 -16.48
CA VAL A 282 17.70 -2.28 -17.47
C VAL A 282 17.50 -3.78 -17.27
N PHE A 283 17.58 -4.28 -16.04
CA PHE A 283 17.50 -5.71 -15.77
C PHE A 283 16.08 -6.25 -15.90
N ALA A 284 15.05 -5.46 -15.58
CA ALA A 284 13.67 -5.94 -15.66
C ALA A 284 13.24 -6.28 -17.11
N PRO A 285 13.48 -5.46 -18.15
CA PRO A 285 13.22 -5.81 -19.54
C PRO A 285 14.06 -6.97 -20.05
N LEU A 286 15.35 -7.03 -19.68
CA LEU A 286 16.22 -8.15 -20.07
C LEU A 286 15.72 -9.48 -19.47
N ALA A 287 15.31 -9.46 -18.20
CA ALA A 287 14.68 -10.60 -17.56
C ALA A 287 13.32 -10.93 -18.19
N ALA A 288 12.53 -9.92 -18.59
CA ALA A 288 11.27 -10.08 -19.29
C ALA A 288 11.43 -10.75 -20.66
N TRP A 289 12.42 -10.34 -21.46
CA TRP A 289 12.75 -10.96 -22.75
C TRP A 289 13.02 -12.46 -22.58
N ALA A 290 13.76 -12.83 -21.53
CA ALA A 290 14.08 -14.23 -21.26
C ALA A 290 12.86 -15.09 -20.84
N GLN A 291 11.70 -14.48 -20.53
CA GLN A 291 10.50 -15.21 -20.13
C GLN A 291 9.73 -15.76 -21.32
N ARG A 292 9.20 -16.99 -21.16
CA ARG A 292 8.28 -17.62 -22.12
C ARG A 292 6.80 -17.46 -21.74
N ASP A 293 6.52 -16.99 -20.51
CA ASP A 293 5.17 -16.78 -19.98
C ASP A 293 4.80 -15.29 -20.04
N LEU A 294 3.67 -14.98 -20.68
CA LEU A 294 3.20 -13.61 -20.89
C LEU A 294 2.91 -12.87 -19.57
N LYS A 295 2.30 -13.53 -18.59
CA LYS A 295 2.00 -12.90 -17.28
C LYS A 295 3.30 -12.59 -16.54
N ARG A 296 4.28 -13.48 -16.60
CA ARG A 296 5.59 -13.26 -15.99
C ARG A 296 6.35 -12.14 -16.69
N MET A 297 6.29 -12.07 -18.02
CA MET A 297 6.85 -10.96 -18.80
C MET A 297 6.24 -9.62 -18.37
N VAL A 298 4.90 -9.53 -18.30
CA VAL A 298 4.19 -8.32 -17.83
C VAL A 298 4.55 -7.99 -16.37
N ALA A 299 4.76 -8.99 -15.51
CA ALA A 299 5.18 -8.76 -14.13
C ALA A 299 6.58 -8.12 -14.04
N TYR A 300 7.55 -8.56 -14.85
CA TYR A 300 8.85 -7.89 -14.95
C TYR A 300 8.72 -6.47 -15.52
N LEU A 301 7.89 -6.26 -16.54
CA LEU A 301 7.65 -4.91 -17.05
C LEU A 301 6.97 -4.01 -16.01
N SER A 302 6.20 -4.58 -15.07
CA SER A 302 5.55 -3.81 -14.01
C SER A 302 6.52 -3.27 -12.94
N SER A 303 7.75 -3.78 -12.86
CA SER A 303 8.81 -3.25 -11.98
C SER A 303 9.58 -2.07 -12.58
N LEU A 304 9.24 -1.60 -13.78
CA LEU A 304 9.84 -0.45 -14.47
C LEU A 304 9.35 0.93 -13.94
N ARG A 305 9.11 1.07 -12.63
CA ARG A 305 8.43 2.26 -12.07
C ARG A 305 9.30 3.04 -11.10
#